data_AF-A0A945N021-F1
#
_entry.id   AF-A0A945N021-F1
#
_cell.length_a   1.000
_cell.length_b   1.000
_cell.length_c   1.000
_cell.angle_alpha   90.00
_cell.angle_beta   90.00
_cell.angle_gamma   90.00
#
_symmetry.space_group_name_H-M   'P 1'
#
loop_
_entity.id
_entity.type
_entity.pdbx_description
1 polymer ?
#
loop_
_entity_poly.entity_id
_entity_poly.type
_entity_poly.pdbx_seq_one_letter_code
_entity_poly.pdbx_strand_id
1 'polypeptide(L)'
;MARFVAGGVPIADFVEVTNSIARWEDWCAAWSARGAIHEDIGRDALGSGFGKSAGLHLTTASACYHFGKFLFCEYPDEMRAAHEKAVACRTLALPHLGPPGERVEIPYEGKHLAANLRRPAGSDRPPVVILIPGMDSTKEEFHNAEQLFLDRGMATLSLDGPGQG
;
A
#
# COMPACT_ATOMS: atom_id res chain seq x y z
N MET A 1 7.51 15.14 1.20
CA MET A 1 8.44 14.41 2.09
C MET A 1 7.75 13.77 3.30
N ALA A 2 7.27 14.53 4.30
CA ALA A 2 6.78 13.95 5.57
C ALA A 2 5.69 12.87 5.40
N ARG A 3 4.69 13.10 4.55
CA ARG A 3 3.64 12.11 4.25
C ARG A 3 4.19 10.83 3.61
N PHE A 4 5.16 10.92 2.70
CA PHE A 4 5.74 9.77 2.01
C PHE A 4 6.48 8.87 2.99
N VAL A 5 7.31 9.49 3.85
CA VAL A 5 8.04 8.78 4.89
C VAL A 5 7.08 8.15 5.90
N ALA A 6 6.06 8.89 6.34
CA ALA A 6 5.01 8.35 7.21
C ALA A 6 4.22 7.21 6.55
N GLY A 7 4.02 7.25 5.24
CA GLY A 7 3.36 6.21 4.43
C GLY A 7 4.25 5.00 4.09
N GLY A 8 5.49 4.96 4.58
CA GLY A 8 6.37 3.79 4.44
C GLY A 8 7.38 3.85 3.29
N VAL A 9 7.54 5.01 2.64
CA VAL A 9 8.61 5.23 1.66
C VAL A 9 9.93 5.56 2.39
N PRO A 10 11.02 4.82 2.14
CA PRO A 10 12.33 5.17 2.68
C PRO A 10 12.79 6.55 2.21
N ILE A 11 13.43 7.32 3.10
CA ILE A 11 13.86 8.68 2.78
C ILE A 11 14.85 8.74 1.61
N ALA A 12 15.71 7.71 1.48
CA ALA A 12 16.64 7.61 0.36
C ALA A 12 15.90 7.52 -0.97
N ASP A 13 14.88 6.67 -1.06
CA ASP A 13 14.07 6.53 -2.28
C ASP A 13 13.32 7.82 -2.63
N PHE A 14 12.75 8.50 -1.63
CA PHE A 14 12.12 9.80 -1.84
C PHE A 14 13.10 10.82 -2.43
N VAL A 15 14.29 10.95 -1.85
CA VAL A 15 15.32 11.89 -2.32
C VAL A 15 15.82 11.52 -3.71
N GLU A 16 16.10 10.24 -3.97
CA GLU A 16 16.56 9.77 -5.27
C GLU A 16 15.54 10.03 -6.38
N VAL A 17 14.27 9.65 -6.16
CA VAL A 17 13.21 9.84 -7.17
C VAL A 17 12.98 11.32 -7.42
N THR A 18 12.80 12.13 -6.37
CA THR A 18 12.50 13.56 -6.52
C THR A 18 13.65 14.36 -7.13
N ASN A 19 14.91 13.98 -6.89
CA ASN A 19 16.06 14.61 -7.54
C ASN A 19 16.27 14.17 -9.00
N SER A 20 15.68 13.03 -9.41
CA SER A 20 15.83 12.52 -10.78
C SER A 20 14.87 13.15 -11.79
N ILE A 21 13.85 13.87 -11.33
CA ILE A 21 12.79 14.43 -12.18
C ILE A 21 12.72 15.95 -12.05
N ALA A 22 12.43 16.62 -13.15
CA ALA A 22 12.24 18.08 -13.20
C ALA A 22 10.83 18.48 -13.63
N ARG A 23 10.07 17.54 -14.18
CA ARG A 23 8.74 17.79 -14.72
C ARG A 23 7.70 16.87 -14.08
N TRP A 24 6.46 17.34 -14.04
CA TRP A 24 5.36 16.60 -13.47
C TRP A 24 5.07 15.32 -14.24
N GLU A 25 5.18 15.34 -15.57
CA GLU A 25 4.86 14.20 -16.43
C GLU A 25 5.76 12.98 -16.18
N ASP A 26 6.95 13.20 -15.62
CA ASP A 26 7.91 12.14 -15.28
C ASP A 26 7.62 11.49 -13.91
N TRP A 27 6.70 12.06 -13.13
CA TRP A 27 6.45 11.70 -11.73
C TRP A 27 6.04 10.24 -11.56
N CYS A 28 4.94 9.83 -12.21
CA CYS A 28 4.39 8.50 -12.01
C CYS A 28 5.33 7.41 -12.53
N ALA A 29 5.97 7.64 -13.69
CA ALA A 29 6.98 6.76 -14.24
C ALA A 29 8.18 6.58 -13.29
N ALA A 30 8.73 7.67 -12.73
CA ALA A 30 9.88 7.59 -11.82
C ALA A 30 9.54 6.85 -10.51
N TRP A 31 8.38 7.13 -9.93
CA TRP A 31 7.90 6.39 -8.74
C TRP A 31 7.59 4.93 -9.05
N SER A 32 7.02 4.63 -10.22
CA SER A 32 6.74 3.26 -10.66
C SER A 32 8.02 2.47 -10.90
N ALA A 33 9.07 3.10 -11.42
CA ALA A 33 10.39 2.50 -11.55
C ALA A 33 10.99 2.16 -10.18
N ARG A 34 10.84 3.05 -9.18
CA ARG A 34 11.24 2.75 -7.80
C ARG A 34 10.41 1.63 -7.17
N GLY A 35 9.10 1.64 -7.40
CA GLY A 35 8.20 0.57 -6.98
C GLY A 35 8.62 -0.79 -7.54
N ALA A 36 9.02 -0.84 -8.81
CA ALA A 36 9.46 -2.06 -9.48
C ALA A 36 10.70 -2.68 -8.82
N ILE A 37 11.67 -1.86 -8.40
CA ILE A 37 12.87 -2.34 -7.68
C ILE A 37 12.45 -3.08 -6.39
N HIS A 38 11.55 -2.50 -5.60
CA HIS A 38 11.06 -3.16 -4.39
C HIS A 38 10.16 -4.36 -4.68
N GLU A 39 9.37 -4.31 -5.76
CA GLU A 39 8.55 -5.44 -6.20
C GLU A 39 9.44 -6.63 -6.53
N ASP A 40 10.52 -6.44 -7.30
CA ASP A 40 11.46 -7.49 -7.69
C ASP A 40 12.14 -8.11 -6.47
N ILE A 41 12.70 -7.28 -5.56
CA ILE A 41 13.30 -7.77 -4.31
C ILE A 41 12.28 -8.54 -3.46
N GLY A 42 11.04 -8.04 -3.40
CA GLY A 42 9.96 -8.68 -2.67
C GLY A 42 9.58 -10.04 -3.24
N ARG A 43 9.52 -10.16 -4.56
CA ARG A 43 9.23 -11.42 -5.28
C ARG A 43 10.37 -12.42 -5.16
N ASP A 44 11.62 -11.98 -5.24
CA ASP A 44 12.80 -12.84 -5.06
C ASP A 44 12.85 -13.39 -3.64
N ALA A 45 12.60 -12.54 -2.63
CA ALA A 45 12.50 -12.96 -1.24
C ALA A 45 11.36 -13.97 -1.04
N LEU A 46 10.22 -13.77 -1.70
CA LEU A 46 9.09 -14.70 -1.64
C LEU A 46 9.43 -16.05 -2.26
N GLY A 47 10.05 -16.06 -3.45
CA GLY A 47 10.51 -17.28 -4.13
C GLY A 47 11.57 -18.05 -3.33
N SER A 48 12.34 -17.34 -2.50
CA SER A 48 13.35 -17.91 -1.61
C SER A 48 12.83 -18.31 -0.23
N GLY A 49 11.52 -18.15 0.04
CA GLY A 49 10.90 -18.50 1.33
C GLY A 49 11.08 -17.48 2.45
N PHE A 50 11.60 -16.28 2.16
CA PHE A 50 11.80 -15.19 3.13
C PHE A 50 10.56 -14.30 3.27
N GLY A 51 9.45 -14.86 3.76
CA GLY A 51 8.15 -14.19 3.83
C GLY A 51 8.19 -12.80 4.48
N LYS A 52 8.85 -12.64 5.64
CA LYS A 52 8.93 -11.34 6.33
C LYS A 52 9.57 -10.26 5.44
N SER A 53 10.68 -10.59 4.78
CA SER A 53 11.36 -9.67 3.85
C SER A 53 10.48 -9.37 2.64
N ALA A 54 9.83 -10.39 2.08
CA ALA A 54 8.90 -10.24 0.96
C ALA A 54 7.76 -9.28 1.30
N GLY A 55 7.08 -9.49 2.43
CA GLY A 55 5.94 -8.66 2.85
C GLY A 55 6.33 -7.19 3.03
N LEU A 56 7.50 -6.91 3.61
CA LEU A 56 7.98 -5.54 3.80
C LEU A 56 8.34 -4.87 2.47
N HIS A 57 9.10 -5.53 1.60
CA HIS A 57 9.47 -4.96 0.30
C HIS A 57 8.25 -4.75 -0.61
N LEU A 58 7.32 -5.71 -0.66
CA LEU A 58 6.08 -5.56 -1.42
C LEU A 58 5.18 -4.45 -0.86
N THR A 59 5.22 -4.20 0.45
CA THR A 59 4.52 -3.06 1.06
C THR A 59 5.16 -1.74 0.66
N THR A 60 6.49 -1.64 0.64
CA THR A 60 7.20 -0.45 0.14
C THR A 60 6.94 -0.23 -1.36
N ALA A 61 6.92 -1.29 -2.17
CA ALA A 61 6.55 -1.22 -3.58
C ALA A 61 5.14 -0.64 -3.75
N SER A 62 4.17 -1.15 -2.99
CA SER A 62 2.80 -0.64 -2.97
C SER A 62 2.73 0.86 -2.64
N ALA A 63 3.47 1.31 -1.62
CA ALA A 63 3.55 2.72 -1.27
C ALA A 63 4.15 3.57 -2.41
N CYS A 64 5.21 3.10 -3.07
CA CYS A 64 5.81 3.80 -4.21
C CYS A 64 4.82 3.95 -5.37
N TYR A 65 4.11 2.87 -5.73
CA TYR A 65 3.08 2.93 -6.78
C TYR A 65 1.91 3.84 -6.40
N HIS A 66 1.45 3.79 -5.14
CA HIS A 66 0.40 4.66 -4.62
C HIS A 66 0.80 6.14 -4.74
N PHE A 67 2.01 6.49 -4.30
CA PHE A 67 2.50 7.85 -4.42
C PHE A 67 2.86 8.24 -5.86
N GLY A 68 3.12 7.28 -6.76
CA GLY A 68 3.26 7.52 -8.19
C GLY A 68 1.95 7.96 -8.83
N LYS A 69 0.84 7.27 -8.55
CA LYS A 69 -0.49 7.64 -9.07
C LYS A 69 -1.11 8.87 -8.38
N PHE A 70 -0.59 9.24 -7.22
CA PHE A 70 -1.16 10.27 -6.36
C PHE A 70 -1.30 11.61 -7.10
N LEU A 71 -2.54 12.11 -7.20
CA LEU A 71 -2.91 13.34 -7.92
C LEU A 71 -2.59 13.36 -9.42
N PHE A 72 -2.20 12.22 -10.01
CA PHE A 72 -1.76 12.11 -11.41
C PHE A 72 -2.93 12.00 -12.41
N CYS A 73 -3.99 12.78 -12.19
CA CYS A 73 -5.28 12.66 -12.88
C CYS A 73 -5.25 13.07 -14.37
N GLU A 74 -4.23 13.83 -14.79
CA GLU A 74 -4.04 14.26 -16.19
C GLU A 74 -3.67 13.09 -17.12
N TYR A 75 -3.12 12.00 -16.57
CA TYR A 75 -2.66 10.81 -17.28
C TYR A 75 -3.36 9.55 -16.75
N PRO A 76 -4.67 9.39 -17.07
CA PRO A 76 -5.52 8.40 -16.40
C PRO A 76 -5.09 6.94 -16.60
N ASP A 77 -4.44 6.62 -17.72
CA ASP A 77 -3.98 5.25 -17.99
C ASP A 77 -2.74 4.90 -17.18
N GLU A 78 -1.80 5.84 -17.04
CA GLU A 78 -0.61 5.66 -16.20
C GLU A 78 -0.99 5.63 -14.71
N MET A 79 -1.91 6.51 -14.31
CA MET A 79 -2.49 6.52 -12.96
C MET A 79 -3.16 5.16 -12.63
N ARG A 80 -3.91 4.60 -13.58
CA ARG A 80 -4.58 3.29 -13.41
C ARG A 80 -3.58 2.14 -13.33
N ALA A 81 -2.56 2.12 -14.19
CA ALA A 81 -1.53 1.09 -14.16
C ALA A 81 -0.76 1.08 -12.82
N ALA A 82 -0.42 2.27 -12.31
CA ALA A 82 0.20 2.40 -10.99
C ALA A 82 -0.78 1.99 -9.85
N HIS A 83 -2.08 2.31 -9.96
CA HIS A 83 -3.08 1.82 -9.00
C HIS A 83 -3.12 0.30 -8.93
N GLU A 84 -3.23 -0.36 -10.08
CA GLU A 84 -3.30 -1.83 -10.16
C GLU A 84 -2.05 -2.47 -9.55
N LYS A 85 -0.87 -1.89 -9.80
CA LYS A 85 0.39 -2.32 -9.18
C LYS A 85 0.41 -2.11 -7.67
N ALA A 86 -0.09 -0.98 -7.17
CA ALA A 86 -0.19 -0.72 -5.74
C ALA A 86 -1.05 -1.77 -5.04
N VAL A 87 -2.23 -2.07 -5.59
CA VAL A 87 -3.16 -3.08 -5.08
C VAL A 87 -2.55 -4.48 -5.15
N ALA A 88 -1.94 -4.84 -6.28
CA ALA A 88 -1.34 -6.17 -6.47
C ALA A 88 -0.19 -6.43 -5.48
N CYS A 89 0.72 -5.46 -5.31
CA CYS A 89 1.82 -5.59 -4.37
C CYS A 89 1.33 -5.67 -2.92
N ARG A 90 0.36 -4.83 -2.54
CA ARG A 90 -0.23 -4.88 -1.20
C ARG A 90 -0.90 -6.22 -0.92
N THR A 91 -1.71 -6.69 -1.87
CA THR A 91 -2.43 -7.96 -1.75
C THR A 91 -1.45 -9.13 -1.57
N LEU A 92 -0.36 -9.14 -2.34
CA LEU A 92 0.69 -10.15 -2.22
C LEU A 92 1.46 -10.04 -0.90
N ALA A 93 1.66 -8.84 -0.38
CA ALA A 93 2.36 -8.61 0.89
C ALA A 93 1.59 -9.14 2.10
N LEU A 94 0.25 -8.96 2.12
CA LEU A 94 -0.60 -9.12 3.30
C LEU A 94 -0.41 -10.44 4.06
N PRO A 95 -0.37 -11.63 3.42
CA PRO A 95 -0.19 -12.90 4.14
C PRO A 95 1.17 -13.05 4.83
N HIS A 96 2.15 -12.24 4.45
CA HIS A 96 3.54 -12.35 4.91
C HIS A 96 3.95 -11.28 5.92
N LEU A 97 3.00 -10.41 6.30
CA LEU A 97 3.23 -9.38 7.33
C LEU A 97 3.04 -9.94 8.74
N GLY A 98 3.60 -9.23 9.72
CA GLY A 98 3.42 -9.52 11.14
C GLY A 98 2.61 -8.41 11.82
N PRO A 99 1.34 -8.67 12.23
CA PRO A 99 0.53 -9.84 11.94
C PRO A 99 0.03 -9.89 10.48
N PRO A 100 -0.36 -11.08 9.98
CA PRO A 100 -0.80 -11.26 8.59
C PRO A 100 -2.15 -10.61 8.34
N GLY A 101 -2.44 -10.40 7.07
CA GLY A 101 -3.72 -9.88 6.60
C GLY A 101 -4.23 -10.56 5.35
N GLU A 102 -5.37 -10.06 4.91
CA GLU A 102 -6.05 -10.50 3.68
C GLU A 102 -6.78 -9.32 3.03
N ARG A 103 -6.84 -9.32 1.69
CA ARG A 103 -7.73 -8.43 0.96
C ARG A 103 -9.13 -9.05 0.95
N VAL A 104 -10.13 -8.27 1.35
CA VAL A 104 -11.54 -8.68 1.40
C VAL A 104 -12.40 -7.75 0.56
N GLU A 105 -13.58 -8.23 0.21
CA GLU A 105 -14.59 -7.47 -0.52
C GLU A 105 -15.88 -7.41 0.30
N ILE A 106 -16.41 -6.21 0.48
CA ILE A 106 -17.57 -5.94 1.32
C ILE A 106 -18.74 -5.55 0.40
N PRO A 107 -19.85 -6.31 0.36
CA PRO A 107 -21.01 -5.96 -0.46
C PRO A 107 -21.57 -4.57 -0.11
N TYR A 108 -21.78 -3.73 -1.13
CA TYR A 108 -22.30 -2.38 -0.98
C TYR A 108 -23.01 -1.92 -2.26
N GLU A 109 -24.29 -1.56 -2.16
CA GLU A 109 -25.10 -1.01 -3.27
C GLU A 109 -25.00 -1.81 -4.60
N GLY A 110 -25.02 -3.14 -4.52
CA GLY A 110 -24.91 -4.01 -5.70
C GLY A 110 -23.50 -4.13 -6.30
N LYS A 111 -22.50 -3.54 -5.63
CA LYS A 111 -21.06 -3.66 -5.90
C LYS A 111 -20.32 -4.13 -4.65
N HIS A 112 -19.00 -3.98 -4.63
CA HIS A 112 -18.15 -4.30 -3.50
C HIS A 112 -17.21 -3.14 -3.17
N LEU A 113 -16.95 -2.92 -1.88
CA LEU A 113 -15.86 -2.10 -1.38
C LEU A 113 -14.64 -3.00 -1.16
N ALA A 114 -13.49 -2.60 -1.67
CA ALA A 114 -12.24 -3.31 -1.45
C ALA A 114 -11.65 -2.89 -0.09
N ALA A 115 -11.22 -3.86 0.72
CA ALA A 115 -10.63 -3.60 2.02
C ALA A 115 -9.44 -4.52 2.31
N ASN A 116 -8.54 -4.08 3.20
CA ASN A 116 -7.51 -4.92 3.80
C ASN A 116 -7.85 -5.15 5.27
N LEU A 117 -7.94 -6.41 5.67
CA LEU A 117 -8.20 -6.84 7.04
C LEU A 117 -6.93 -7.42 7.65
N ARG A 118 -6.53 -6.90 8.80
CA ARG A 118 -5.42 -7.46 9.61
C ARG A 118 -5.87 -7.66 11.05
N ARG A 119 -5.49 -8.80 11.62
CA ARG A 119 -5.89 -9.21 12.98
C ARG A 119 -4.64 -9.47 13.83
N PRO A 120 -4.54 -8.91 15.05
CA PRO A 120 -3.44 -9.23 15.96
C PRO A 120 -3.50 -10.70 16.39
N ALA A 121 -2.34 -11.26 16.75
CA ALA A 121 -2.29 -12.61 17.31
C ALA A 121 -2.87 -12.65 18.74
N GLY A 122 -3.39 -13.81 19.14
CA GLY A 122 -3.77 -14.07 20.54
C GLY A 122 -5.11 -13.48 21.00
N SER A 123 -5.96 -13.00 20.08
CA SER A 123 -7.31 -12.54 20.40
C SER A 123 -8.31 -13.02 19.35
N ASP A 124 -9.34 -13.76 19.78
CA ASP A 124 -10.40 -14.25 18.89
C ASP A 124 -11.38 -13.14 18.49
N ARG A 125 -11.49 -12.09 19.31
CA ARG A 125 -12.44 -10.97 19.12
C ARG A 125 -11.79 -9.65 19.52
N PRO A 126 -10.74 -9.20 18.81
CA PRO A 126 -10.13 -7.92 19.09
C PRO A 126 -11.09 -6.76 18.75
N PRO A 127 -11.02 -5.63 19.46
CA PRO A 127 -11.61 -4.39 18.97
C PRO A 127 -11.08 -4.06 17.56
N VAL A 128 -11.92 -3.47 16.70
CA VAL A 128 -11.59 -3.19 15.30
C VAL A 128 -11.55 -1.68 15.08
N VAL A 129 -10.48 -1.20 14.46
CA VAL A 129 -10.34 0.17 13.96
C VAL A 129 -10.59 0.17 12.46
N ILE A 130 -11.54 0.98 12.00
CA ILE A 130 -11.82 1.18 10.58
C ILE A 130 -11.03 2.40 10.11
N LEU A 131 -10.18 2.22 9.09
CA LEU A 131 -9.39 3.31 8.50
C LEU A 131 -9.98 3.69 7.16
N ILE A 132 -10.40 4.95 7.04
CA ILE A 132 -11.02 5.50 5.83
C ILE A 132 -10.03 6.49 5.18
N PRO A 133 -9.62 6.28 3.92
CA PRO A 133 -8.77 7.21 3.20
C PRO A 133 -9.45 8.55 2.95
N GLY A 134 -8.65 9.57 2.67
CA GLY A 134 -9.12 10.86 2.17
C GLY A 134 -9.39 10.83 0.67
N MET A 135 -9.50 12.02 0.06
CA MET A 135 -9.70 12.17 -1.39
C MET A 135 -8.52 11.65 -2.21
N ASP A 136 -7.31 11.78 -1.67
CA ASP A 136 -6.04 11.59 -2.36
C ASP A 136 -5.25 10.43 -1.74
N SER A 137 -5.93 9.48 -1.12
CA SER A 137 -5.34 8.29 -0.50
C SER A 137 -6.13 7.05 -0.87
N THR A 138 -5.56 5.87 -0.63
CA THR A 138 -6.28 4.58 -0.65
C THR A 138 -5.80 3.74 0.53
N LYS A 139 -6.53 2.65 0.79
CA LYS A 139 -6.17 1.66 1.82
C LYS A 139 -4.72 1.12 1.71
N GLU A 140 -4.08 1.21 0.55
CA GLU A 140 -2.68 0.82 0.33
C GLU A 140 -1.67 1.70 1.09
N GLU A 141 -2.01 2.95 1.42
CA GLU A 141 -1.11 3.88 2.14
C GLU A 141 -0.98 3.55 3.65
N PHE A 142 -1.88 2.72 4.19
CA PHE A 142 -2.11 2.67 5.63
C PHE A 142 -1.25 1.69 6.43
N HIS A 143 -0.26 1.01 5.84
CA HIS A 143 0.51 -0.02 6.56
C HIS A 143 1.04 0.43 7.94
N ASN A 144 1.69 1.60 8.01
CA ASN A 144 2.26 2.10 9.25
C ASN A 144 1.17 2.50 10.26
N ALA A 145 0.07 3.09 9.80
CA ALA A 145 -1.06 3.42 10.65
C ALA A 145 -1.75 2.17 11.20
N GLU A 146 -1.95 1.15 10.37
CA GLU A 146 -2.48 -0.15 10.78
C GLU A 146 -1.61 -0.77 11.89
N GLN A 147 -0.29 -0.74 11.71
CA GLN A 147 0.65 -1.37 12.64
C GLN A 147 0.54 -0.79 14.06
N LEU A 148 0.32 0.52 14.20
CA LEU A 148 0.12 1.17 15.50
C LEU A 148 -1.04 0.58 16.29
N PHE A 149 -2.13 0.21 15.61
CA PHE A 149 -3.31 -0.40 16.24
C PHE A 149 -3.09 -1.89 16.51
N LEU A 150 -2.48 -2.60 15.55
CA LEU A 150 -2.16 -4.02 15.68
C LEU A 150 -1.23 -4.30 16.87
N ASP A 151 -0.21 -3.46 17.06
CA ASP A 151 0.72 -3.55 18.20
C ASP A 151 0.04 -3.32 19.56
N ARG A 152 -1.18 -2.78 19.56
CA ARG A 152 -2.01 -2.54 20.74
C ARG A 152 -3.17 -3.52 20.88
N GLY A 153 -3.17 -4.61 20.11
CA GLY A 153 -4.20 -5.64 20.18
C GLY A 153 -5.53 -5.24 19.53
N MET A 154 -5.53 -4.22 18.65
CA MET A 154 -6.69 -3.83 17.84
C MET A 154 -6.53 -4.36 16.42
N ALA A 155 -7.56 -5.02 15.87
CA ALA A 155 -7.62 -5.34 14.45
C ALA A 155 -7.87 -4.09 13.61
N THR A 156 -7.51 -4.15 12.32
CA THR A 156 -7.66 -3.02 11.40
C THR A 156 -8.41 -3.43 10.15
N LEU A 157 -9.32 -2.58 9.71
CA LEU A 157 -10.02 -2.70 8.42
C LEU A 157 -9.86 -1.38 7.66
N SER A 158 -8.93 -1.34 6.71
CA SER A 158 -8.77 -0.20 5.80
C SER A 158 -9.59 -0.44 4.53
N LEU A 159 -10.46 0.48 4.11
CA LEU A 159 -11.34 0.26 2.95
C LEU A 159 -11.46 1.50 2.07
N ASP A 160 -11.57 1.27 0.76
CA ASP A 160 -11.85 2.33 -0.21
C ASP A 160 -13.37 2.43 -0.43
N GLY A 161 -13.91 3.63 -0.24
CA GLY A 161 -15.32 3.95 -0.46
C GLY A 161 -15.63 4.42 -1.89
N PRO A 162 -16.88 4.84 -2.16
CA PRO A 162 -17.25 5.42 -3.45
C PRO A 162 -16.36 6.61 -3.83
N GLY A 163 -15.78 6.58 -5.03
CA GLY A 163 -14.87 7.62 -5.52
C GLY A 163 -13.42 7.48 -5.04
N GLN A 164 -13.09 6.41 -4.31
CA GLN A 164 -11.74 6.08 -3.84
C GLN A 164 -11.28 4.77 -4.46
N GLY A 165 -9.96 4.62 -4.60
CA GLY A 165 -9.34 3.51 -5.30
C GLY A 165 -8.92 3.91 -6.69
#